data_AF-A0A2V7D2C9-F1
#
_entry.id   AF-A0A2V7D2C9-F1
#
_cell.length_a   1.000
_cell.length_b   1.000
_cell.length_c   1.000
_cell.angle_alpha   90.00
_cell.angle_beta   90.00
_cell.angle_gamma   90.00
#
_symmetry.space_group_name_H-M   'P 1'
#
loop_
_entity.id
_entity.type
_entity.pdbx_description
1 polymer ?
#
loop_
_entity_poly.entity_id
_entity_poly.type
_entity_poly.pdbx_seq_one_letter_code
_entity_poly.pdbx_strand_id
1 'polypeptide(L)'
;MLPTSALVYCLGAPLAWRRRIVDLAVAGVVLIAVSFSWVLAYDLTPPDRRPYAGTTSKNSMLGLAVGPYGLGRFVRLAEFRSASIAAAAAPTTEAAGSTDRALEAGPRRGLARLFVRAPAGALRLADGQLAGQVGWLLPVVLAGVVLGASRDRTRGPLSGTRLAVILWLGWLVTYGVVYSYAGGFFHFYYLVTIAPPLAALAGIGLVVLCEAFLQSARRGTLLPVTLLLTAGWQLYIDASALGWTLGESHPLHIALVSGALLSAAVLIVMLAVRPGASRPLGPRARALAASAVAIGLVAALLAPAAWALSSVLVPGAAALPSADLGRFVPVAGEAPARVRVAERYDPTGLVEFLEANYAGERYLLATTTTRLAAPIFIASGRSVMAMGGFHGLDPILTPERLAAMVEARQIRFVMVGDAGFISRRLGADVAARPITEWVQAKGQLVDPALWRSSALGGRRSGMRLYDLRPAPPTAR
;
A
#
# COMPACT_ATOMS: atom_id res chain seq x y z
N MET A 1 1.47 13.34 11.86
CA MET A 1 0.19 14.06 12.10
C MET A 1 0.20 14.76 13.42
N LEU A 2 0.40 14.02 14.51
CA LEU A 2 0.29 14.55 15.87
C LEU A 2 1.14 15.81 16.13
N PRO A 3 2.43 15.88 15.75
CA PRO A 3 3.21 17.10 15.98
C PRO A 3 2.64 18.30 15.21
N THR A 4 2.14 18.08 14.00
CA THR A 4 1.52 19.12 13.18
C THR A 4 0.18 19.57 13.75
N SER A 5 -0.67 18.66 14.21
CA SER A 5 -1.95 19.01 14.85
C SER A 5 -1.73 19.82 16.13
N ALA A 6 -0.76 19.41 16.96
CA ALA A 6 -0.37 20.14 18.15
C ALA A 6 0.20 21.53 17.81
N LEU A 7 1.04 21.62 16.78
CA LEU A 7 1.58 22.90 16.29
C LEU A 7 0.47 23.83 15.83
N VAL A 8 -0.47 23.36 15.01
CA VAL A 8 -1.59 24.17 14.50
C VAL A 8 -2.50 24.62 15.64
N TYR A 9 -2.77 23.74 16.62
CA TYR A 9 -3.50 24.10 17.84
C TYR A 9 -2.77 25.20 18.61
N CYS A 10 -1.47 25.03 18.83
CA CYS A 10 -0.63 26.01 19.51
C CYS A 10 -0.56 27.35 18.78
N LEU A 11 -0.59 27.38 17.45
CA LEU A 11 -0.51 28.61 16.67
C LEU A 11 -1.87 29.30 16.47
N GLY A 12 -2.95 28.53 16.39
CA GLY A 12 -4.27 29.01 15.99
C GLY A 12 -5.28 29.20 17.12
N ALA A 13 -5.16 28.50 18.25
CA ALA A 13 -6.17 28.54 19.31
C ALA A 13 -6.16 29.90 20.05
N PRO A 14 -7.28 30.63 20.17
CA PRO A 14 -7.35 31.91 20.90
C PRO A 14 -7.39 31.72 22.43
N LEU A 15 -6.56 30.84 22.96
CA LEU A 15 -6.50 30.48 24.39
C LEU A 15 -5.14 30.85 25.00
N ALA A 16 -5.09 31.05 26.31
CA ALA A 16 -3.84 31.26 27.04
C ALA A 16 -2.92 30.02 26.95
N TRP A 17 -1.61 30.23 26.98
CA TRP A 17 -0.61 29.16 26.80
C TRP A 17 -0.79 28.00 27.80
N ARG A 18 -1.13 28.32 29.06
CA ARG A 18 -1.38 27.32 30.12
C ARG A 18 -2.51 26.38 29.71
N ARG A 19 -3.61 26.93 29.18
CA ARG A 19 -4.76 26.14 28.76
C ARG A 19 -4.41 25.25 27.58
N ARG A 20 -3.66 25.78 26.60
CA ARG A 20 -3.19 24.99 25.45
C ARG A 20 -2.36 23.77 25.88
N ILE A 21 -1.46 23.94 26.86
CA ILE A 21 -0.66 22.84 27.40
C ILE A 21 -1.55 21.80 28.09
N VAL A 22 -2.51 22.24 28.91
CA VAL A 22 -3.44 21.32 29.59
C VAL A 22 -4.25 20.53 28.56
N ASP A 23 -4.80 21.18 27.54
CA ASP A 23 -5.58 20.49 26.51
C ASP A 23 -4.71 19.48 25.73
N LEU A 24 -3.47 19.84 25.39
CA LEU A 24 -2.53 18.92 24.73
C LEU A 24 -2.13 17.76 25.65
N ALA A 25 -1.95 18.00 26.95
CA ALA A 25 -1.65 16.94 27.91
C ALA A 25 -2.82 15.96 28.05
N VAL A 26 -4.05 16.47 28.21
CA VAL A 26 -5.26 15.65 28.28
C VAL A 26 -5.46 14.86 26.99
N ALA A 27 -5.34 15.52 25.83
CA ALA A 27 -5.42 14.86 24.53
C ALA A 27 -4.34 13.77 24.36
N GLY A 28 -3.12 14.04 24.84
CA GLY A 28 -2.01 13.07 24.84
C GLY A 28 -2.31 11.84 25.69
N VAL A 29 -2.84 12.01 26.90
CA VAL A 29 -3.25 10.90 27.78
C VAL A 29 -4.34 10.06 27.11
N VAL A 30 -5.39 10.70 26.59
CA VAL A 30 -6.48 10.00 25.89
C VAL A 30 -5.95 9.25 24.68
N LEU A 31 -5.10 9.89 23.87
CA LEU A 31 -4.51 9.28 22.68
C LEU A 31 -3.68 8.04 23.04
N ILE A 32 -2.84 8.11 24.07
CA ILE A 32 -2.03 6.97 24.51
C ILE A 32 -2.95 5.84 25.00
N ALA A 33 -3.91 6.16 25.87
CA ALA A 33 -4.83 5.16 26.41
C ALA A 33 -5.59 4.41 25.30
N VAL A 34 -6.13 5.14 24.33
CA VAL A 34 -6.88 4.55 23.20
C VAL A 34 -5.93 3.79 22.26
N SER A 35 -4.79 4.39 21.88
CA SER A 35 -3.89 3.80 20.87
C SER A 35 -3.22 2.51 21.36
N PHE A 36 -2.92 2.43 22.66
CA PHE A 36 -2.28 1.24 23.25
C PHE A 36 -3.27 0.24 23.87
N SER A 37 -4.57 0.56 23.95
CA SER A 37 -5.58 -0.30 24.59
C SER A 37 -5.54 -1.75 24.09
N TRP A 38 -5.59 -1.96 22.77
CA TRP A 38 -5.56 -3.29 22.17
C TRP A 38 -4.19 -3.97 22.30
N VAL A 39 -3.11 -3.21 22.11
CA VAL A 39 -1.74 -3.73 22.25
C VAL A 39 -1.52 -4.25 23.67
N LEU A 40 -1.95 -3.50 24.68
CA LEU A 40 -1.88 -3.89 26.08
C LEU A 40 -2.79 -5.09 26.37
N ALA A 41 -4.04 -5.07 25.90
CA ALA A 41 -4.95 -6.19 26.09
C ALA A 41 -4.38 -7.50 25.51
N TYR A 42 -3.78 -7.43 24.32
CA TYR A 42 -3.12 -8.57 23.70
C TYR A 42 -1.89 -9.03 24.50
N ASP A 43 -0.94 -8.12 24.79
CA ASP A 43 0.33 -8.48 25.42
C ASP A 43 0.15 -8.94 26.88
N LEU A 44 -0.90 -8.49 27.59
CA LEU A 44 -1.26 -8.92 28.94
C LEU A 44 -2.06 -10.24 28.99
N THR A 45 -2.69 -10.67 27.89
CA THR A 45 -3.42 -11.95 27.85
C THR A 45 -2.43 -13.11 27.76
N PRO A 46 -2.41 -14.14 28.63
CA PRO A 46 -1.40 -15.20 28.59
C PRO A 46 -1.17 -15.82 27.18
N PRO A 47 0.09 -16.11 26.75
CA PRO A 47 0.41 -16.59 25.41
C PRO A 47 -0.33 -17.86 24.96
N ASP A 48 -0.72 -18.71 25.89
CA ASP A 48 -1.50 -19.93 25.67
C ASP A 48 -3.00 -19.67 25.41
N ARG A 49 -3.47 -18.45 25.71
CA ARG A 49 -4.87 -18.01 25.57
C ARG A 49 -5.09 -16.98 24.46
N ARG A 50 -4.07 -16.66 23.67
CA ARG A 50 -4.16 -15.71 22.54
C ARG A 50 -3.54 -16.29 21.25
N PRO A 51 -3.98 -15.84 20.06
CA PRO A 51 -3.30 -16.16 18.81
C PRO A 51 -1.86 -15.63 18.80
N TYR A 52 -0.97 -16.23 18.03
CA TYR A 52 0.41 -15.73 17.89
C TYR A 52 0.47 -14.40 17.12
N ALA A 53 1.30 -13.47 17.58
CA ALA A 53 1.62 -12.23 16.88
C ALA A 53 2.57 -12.56 15.73
N GLY A 54 2.01 -12.86 14.56
CA GLY A 54 2.78 -13.19 13.36
C GLY A 54 3.81 -12.11 13.04
N THR A 55 4.91 -12.51 12.40
CA THR A 55 6.07 -11.63 12.10
C THR A 55 6.80 -11.06 13.33
N THR A 56 6.56 -11.58 14.53
CA THR A 56 7.35 -11.28 15.74
C THR A 56 8.23 -12.45 16.14
N SER A 57 9.26 -12.20 16.95
CA SER A 57 10.05 -13.24 17.62
C SER A 57 9.61 -13.49 19.07
N LYS A 58 8.98 -12.49 19.71
CA LYS A 58 8.61 -12.51 21.14
C LYS A 58 7.10 -12.62 21.39
N ASN A 59 6.30 -12.89 20.36
CA ASN A 59 4.84 -12.98 20.46
C ASN A 59 4.19 -11.73 21.11
N SER A 60 4.61 -10.52 20.69
CA SER A 60 4.17 -9.23 21.27
C SER A 60 3.77 -8.22 20.20
N MET A 61 2.61 -7.60 20.36
CA MET A 61 2.11 -6.56 19.46
C MET A 61 2.83 -5.23 19.66
N LEU A 62 3.31 -4.93 20.88
CA LEU A 62 4.16 -3.76 21.09
C LEU A 62 5.51 -3.93 20.39
N GLY A 63 6.11 -5.12 20.52
CA GLY A 63 7.35 -5.48 19.83
C GLY A 63 7.19 -5.42 18.31
N LEU A 64 6.04 -5.83 17.78
CA LEU A 64 5.69 -5.70 16.38
C LEU A 64 5.66 -4.24 15.91
N ALA A 65 4.94 -3.39 16.65
CA ALA A 65 4.71 -1.99 16.29
C ALA A 65 5.99 -1.14 16.37
N VAL A 66 6.78 -1.31 17.44
CA VAL A 66 8.00 -0.52 17.66
C VAL A 66 9.19 -1.09 16.91
N GLY A 67 9.27 -2.42 16.78
CA GLY A 67 10.42 -3.09 16.18
C GLY A 67 10.33 -3.12 14.65
N PRO A 68 9.95 -4.24 14.01
CA PRO A 68 10.06 -4.39 12.57
C PRO A 68 9.25 -3.39 11.73
N TYR A 69 8.09 -2.96 12.24
CA TYR A 69 7.23 -1.98 11.56
C TYR A 69 7.49 -0.53 11.97
N GLY A 70 8.27 -0.32 13.04
CA GLY A 70 8.66 1.00 13.54
C GLY A 70 10.13 1.31 13.23
N LEU A 71 11.00 1.14 14.22
CA LEU A 71 12.43 1.47 14.14
C LEU A 71 13.17 0.63 13.09
N GLY A 72 12.78 -0.63 12.89
CA GLY A 72 13.35 -1.53 11.88
C GLY A 72 13.19 -1.06 10.44
N ARG A 73 12.29 -0.09 10.20
CA ARG A 73 12.12 0.57 8.91
C ARG A 73 13.23 1.57 8.62
N PHE A 74 13.90 2.11 9.64
CA PHE A 74 14.89 3.18 9.50
C PHE A 74 16.28 2.76 9.94
N VAL A 75 16.38 1.75 10.82
CA VAL A 75 17.65 1.27 11.37
C VAL A 75 17.81 -0.22 11.07
N ARG A 76 19.00 -0.62 10.60
CA ARG A 76 19.31 -2.02 10.24
C ARG A 76 19.81 -2.87 11.41
N LEU A 77 19.20 -2.75 12.60
CA LEU A 77 19.57 -3.55 13.77
C LEU A 77 18.99 -4.96 13.68
N ALA A 78 19.77 -5.97 14.06
CA ALA A 78 19.35 -7.38 14.02
C ALA A 78 18.10 -7.65 14.87
N GLU A 79 17.95 -6.96 16.01
CA GLU A 79 16.79 -7.07 16.91
C GLU A 79 15.47 -6.66 16.25
N PHE A 80 15.51 -5.80 15.23
CA PHE A 80 14.32 -5.34 14.50
C PHE A 80 14.08 -6.08 13.18
N ARG A 81 14.82 -7.16 12.91
CA ARG A 81 14.59 -8.02 11.74
C ARG A 81 13.65 -9.16 12.10
N SER A 82 12.50 -9.23 11.44
CA SER A 82 11.69 -10.46 11.42
C SER A 82 12.11 -11.34 10.26
N ALA A 83 12.20 -12.66 10.46
CA ALA A 83 12.57 -13.61 9.39
C ALA A 83 11.66 -13.48 8.15
N SER A 84 10.36 -13.26 8.37
CA SER A 84 9.38 -13.00 7.30
C SER A 84 9.61 -11.70 6.54
N ILE A 85 10.19 -10.68 7.19
CA ILE A 85 10.47 -9.35 6.64
C ILE A 85 11.83 -9.32 5.95
N ALA A 86 12.83 -9.96 6.54
CA ALA A 86 14.18 -10.10 6.00
C ALA A 86 14.17 -10.96 4.72
N ALA A 87 13.41 -12.06 4.71
CA ALA A 87 13.27 -12.90 3.53
C ALA A 87 12.50 -12.17 2.41
N ALA A 88 11.49 -11.35 2.75
CA ALA A 88 10.69 -10.61 1.76
C ALA A 88 11.43 -9.40 1.16
N ALA A 89 12.58 -9.03 1.73
CA ALA A 89 13.40 -7.90 1.30
C ALA A 89 14.41 -8.23 0.19
N ALA A 90 14.53 -9.48 -0.29
CA ALA A 90 15.46 -9.85 -1.37
C ALA A 90 14.75 -10.31 -2.66
N PRO A 91 15.20 -9.89 -3.86
CA PRO A 91 16.52 -9.32 -4.14
C PRO A 91 16.46 -7.80 -4.31
N THR A 92 16.80 -7.06 -3.25
CA THR A 92 17.41 -5.75 -3.42
C THR A 92 18.81 -5.82 -2.81
N THR A 93 19.83 -5.66 -3.66
CA THR A 93 21.14 -5.09 -3.31
C THR A 93 22.03 -5.83 -2.29
N GLU A 94 22.32 -7.11 -2.51
CA GLU A 94 23.54 -7.76 -1.99
C GLU A 94 24.44 -8.29 -3.13
N ALA A 95 24.58 -7.48 -4.20
CA ALA A 95 25.64 -7.63 -5.19
C ALA A 95 26.25 -6.25 -5.49
N ALA A 96 26.69 -5.55 -4.45
CA ALA A 96 27.53 -4.37 -4.59
C ALA A 96 28.97 -4.84 -4.86
N GLY A 97 29.26 -5.29 -6.09
CA GLY A 97 30.58 -5.78 -6.45
C GLY A 97 30.82 -6.20 -7.90
N SER A 98 29.81 -6.27 -8.77
CA SER A 98 30.01 -6.63 -10.18
C SER A 98 29.65 -5.47 -11.11
N THR A 99 30.63 -5.08 -11.93
CA THR A 99 30.68 -3.96 -12.87
C THR A 99 29.76 -4.05 -14.09
N ASP A 100 28.81 -4.99 -14.16
CA ASP A 100 27.89 -5.10 -15.29
C ASP A 100 26.62 -4.26 -15.11
N ARG A 101 26.80 -2.94 -15.16
CA ARG A 101 25.69 -1.95 -15.17
C ARG A 101 25.01 -1.79 -16.54
N ALA A 102 25.32 -2.63 -17.53
CA ALA A 102 24.75 -2.51 -18.88
C ALA A 102 23.45 -3.32 -19.10
N LEU A 103 23.00 -4.14 -18.13
CA LEU A 103 21.86 -5.07 -18.31
C LEU A 103 20.60 -4.75 -17.48
N GLU A 104 20.55 -3.65 -16.72
CA GLU A 104 19.37 -3.29 -15.89
C GLU A 104 18.65 -1.98 -16.30
N ALA A 105 18.96 -1.41 -17.47
CA ALA A 105 18.19 -0.32 -18.05
C ALA A 105 17.12 -0.87 -19.00
N GLY A 106 15.96 -1.26 -18.45
CA GLY A 106 14.81 -1.72 -19.25
C GLY A 106 13.60 -2.15 -18.42
N PRO A 107 12.38 -2.22 -19.00
CA PRO A 107 11.14 -2.18 -18.24
C PRO A 107 10.84 -3.46 -17.45
N ARG A 108 10.22 -3.22 -16.30
CA ARG A 108 10.12 -4.08 -15.11
C ARG A 108 9.17 -5.29 -15.29
N ARG A 109 9.60 -6.38 -15.95
CA ARG A 109 8.93 -7.71 -16.05
C ARG A 109 7.79 -8.00 -15.03
N GLY A 110 6.52 -7.96 -15.47
CA GLY A 110 5.35 -8.70 -14.93
C GLY A 110 5.16 -8.73 -13.42
N LEU A 111 5.64 -9.79 -12.74
CA LEU A 111 5.51 -9.93 -11.28
C LEU A 111 6.24 -8.83 -10.49
N ALA A 112 7.28 -8.25 -11.08
CA ALA A 112 8.15 -7.32 -10.40
C ALA A 112 7.62 -5.87 -10.44
N ARG A 113 6.47 -5.63 -11.08
CA ARG A 113 5.64 -4.41 -10.92
C ARG A 113 4.76 -4.44 -9.68
N LEU A 114 4.46 -5.63 -9.14
CA LEU A 114 3.64 -5.77 -7.94
C LEU A 114 4.36 -5.29 -6.66
N PHE A 115 5.67 -5.07 -6.74
CA PHE A 115 6.52 -4.67 -5.63
C PHE A 115 7.16 -3.32 -5.89
N VAL A 116 7.27 -2.51 -4.85
CA VAL A 116 8.00 -1.24 -4.93
C VAL A 116 9.49 -1.50 -4.91
N ARG A 117 10.15 -1.10 -6.00
CA ARG A 117 11.62 -1.19 -6.17
C ARG A 117 12.32 0.16 -6.21
N ALA A 118 11.57 1.25 -6.06
CA ALA A 118 12.13 2.58 -5.92
C ALA A 118 13.07 2.60 -4.68
N PRO A 119 14.36 2.94 -4.85
CA PRO A 119 15.31 2.95 -3.74
C PRO A 119 14.89 3.98 -2.70
N ALA A 120 15.18 3.69 -1.43
CA ALA A 120 14.97 4.67 -0.36
C ALA A 120 15.82 5.93 -0.61
N GLY A 121 15.22 7.10 -0.45
CA GLY A 121 15.87 8.39 -0.69
C GLY A 121 14.87 9.52 -0.93
N ALA A 122 15.37 10.75 -0.96
CA ALA A 122 14.55 11.96 -1.07
C ALA A 122 13.64 11.97 -2.31
N LEU A 123 14.11 11.39 -3.42
CA LEU A 123 13.38 11.34 -4.69
C LEU A 123 12.55 10.07 -4.88
N ARG A 124 12.44 9.19 -3.87
CA ARG A 124 11.72 7.91 -4.01
C ARG A 124 10.28 8.11 -4.49
N LEU A 125 9.56 9.07 -3.92
CA LEU A 125 8.17 9.37 -4.27
C LEU A 125 7.99 9.95 -5.67
N ALA A 126 9.08 10.34 -6.35
CA ALA A 126 9.06 10.75 -7.74
C ALA A 126 9.21 9.57 -8.73
N ASP A 127 9.52 8.34 -8.27
CA ASP A 127 9.46 7.15 -9.14
C ASP A 127 8.05 7.03 -9.74
N GLY A 128 7.93 6.89 -11.06
CA GLY A 128 6.65 6.96 -11.76
C GLY A 128 5.59 6.00 -11.23
N GLN A 129 5.97 4.81 -10.76
CA GLN A 129 5.01 3.84 -10.20
C GLN A 129 4.46 4.29 -8.84
N LEU A 130 5.23 5.05 -8.05
CA LEU A 130 4.80 5.66 -6.79
C LEU A 130 4.05 6.97 -7.01
N ALA A 131 4.61 7.85 -7.84
CA ALA A 131 3.99 9.11 -8.22
C ALA A 131 2.64 8.88 -8.90
N GLY A 132 2.50 7.84 -9.73
CA GLY A 132 1.23 7.46 -10.36
C GLY A 132 0.14 6.98 -9.39
N GLN A 133 0.45 6.72 -8.12
CA GLN A 133 -0.59 6.40 -7.13
C GLN A 133 -1.32 7.65 -6.63
N VAL A 134 -0.61 8.77 -6.40
CA VAL A 134 -1.17 9.94 -5.69
C VAL A 134 -0.59 11.30 -6.11
N GLY A 135 0.53 11.32 -6.82
CA GLY A 135 1.35 12.51 -7.07
C GLY A 135 1.00 13.34 -8.30
N TRP A 136 -0.13 13.07 -8.98
CA TRP A 136 -0.49 13.65 -10.28
C TRP A 136 -0.53 15.18 -10.35
N LEU A 137 -0.88 15.84 -9.25
CA LEU A 137 -1.08 17.29 -9.20
C LEU A 137 0.05 18.02 -8.44
N LEU A 138 1.25 17.42 -8.37
CA LEU A 138 2.37 17.97 -7.58
C LEU A 138 2.68 19.44 -7.88
N PRO A 139 2.73 19.93 -9.14
CA PRO A 139 2.96 21.35 -9.40
C PRO A 139 1.88 22.28 -8.82
N VAL A 140 0.60 21.86 -8.87
CA VAL A 140 -0.51 22.61 -8.25
C VAL A 140 -0.38 22.62 -6.72
N VAL A 141 0.02 21.49 -6.13
CA VAL A 141 0.29 21.37 -4.69
C VAL A 141 1.40 22.34 -4.27
N LEU A 142 2.50 22.39 -5.02
CA LEU A 142 3.61 23.30 -4.74
C LEU A 142 3.17 24.77 -4.84
N ALA A 143 2.36 25.12 -5.84
CA ALA A 143 1.76 26.44 -5.93
C ALA A 143 0.86 26.75 -4.70
N GLY A 144 0.05 25.79 -4.25
CA GLY A 144 -0.78 25.93 -3.04
C GLY A 144 0.03 26.15 -1.77
N VAL A 145 1.15 25.46 -1.62
CA VAL A 145 2.07 25.67 -0.48
C VAL A 145 2.67 27.07 -0.53
N VAL A 146 3.30 27.45 -1.63
CA VAL A 146 4.06 28.71 -1.76
C VAL A 146 3.11 29.93 -1.73
N LEU A 147 2.05 29.90 -2.52
CA LEU A 147 1.13 31.02 -2.66
C LEU A 147 0.13 31.08 -1.50
N GLY A 148 -0.29 29.94 -0.96
CA GLY A 148 -1.17 29.88 0.22
C GLY A 148 -0.46 30.39 1.48
N ALA A 149 0.82 30.06 1.67
CA ALA A 149 1.60 30.57 2.80
C ALA A 149 1.88 32.09 2.71
N SER A 150 1.93 32.66 1.50
CA SER A 150 2.26 34.07 1.25
C SER A 150 1.06 35.01 1.21
N ARG A 151 -0.17 34.54 1.46
CA ARG A 151 -1.38 35.37 1.43
C ARG A 151 -1.43 36.46 2.50
N ASP A 152 -0.89 36.20 3.70
CA ASP A 152 -1.04 37.11 4.83
C ASP A 152 0.23 37.90 5.15
N ARG A 153 0.04 39.08 5.73
CA ARG A 153 1.14 39.85 6.34
C ARG A 153 1.82 39.02 7.43
N THR A 154 3.14 39.16 7.53
CA THR A 154 3.97 38.44 8.52
C THR A 154 3.71 38.86 9.96
N ARG A 155 3.00 39.98 10.19
CA ARG A 155 2.69 40.52 11.51
C ARG A 155 1.19 40.39 11.79
N GLY A 156 0.83 39.61 12.80
CA GLY A 156 -0.55 39.37 13.25
C GLY A 156 -0.84 37.88 13.49
N PRO A 157 -2.03 37.53 14.01
CA PRO A 157 -2.49 36.15 14.08
C PRO A 157 -2.50 35.49 12.69
N LEU A 158 -2.16 34.20 12.62
CA LEU A 158 -2.18 33.47 11.35
C LEU A 158 -3.62 33.32 10.85
N SER A 159 -3.85 33.51 9.55
CA SER A 159 -5.17 33.25 8.97
C SER A 159 -5.51 31.75 8.98
N GLY A 160 -6.80 31.44 8.84
CA GLY A 160 -7.27 30.07 8.63
C GLY A 160 -6.59 29.37 7.45
N THR A 161 -6.32 30.10 6.35
CA THR A 161 -5.62 29.55 5.17
C THR A 161 -4.18 29.15 5.52
N ARG A 162 -3.45 30.00 6.25
CA ARG A 162 -2.08 29.68 6.64
C ARG A 162 -2.03 28.51 7.62
N LEU A 163 -2.95 28.46 8.58
CA LEU A 163 -3.09 27.33 9.50
C LEU A 163 -3.42 26.03 8.75
N ALA A 164 -4.30 26.08 7.74
CA ALA A 164 -4.61 24.96 6.89
C ALA A 164 -3.39 24.50 6.08
N VAL A 165 -2.63 25.42 5.48
CA VAL A 165 -1.39 25.06 4.77
C VAL A 165 -0.39 24.39 5.71
N ILE A 166 -0.19 24.92 6.94
CA ILE A 166 0.70 24.29 7.94
C ILE A 166 0.21 22.88 8.28
N LEU A 167 -1.10 22.69 8.48
CA LEU A 167 -1.70 21.40 8.78
C LEU A 167 -1.43 20.38 7.66
N TRP A 168 -1.81 20.72 6.42
CA TRP A 168 -1.73 19.80 5.29
C TRP A 168 -0.28 19.58 4.84
N LEU A 169 0.57 20.61 4.88
CA LEU A 169 1.99 20.47 4.56
C LEU A 169 2.71 19.64 5.63
N GLY A 170 2.48 19.90 6.91
CA GLY A 170 3.07 19.10 7.98
C GLY A 170 2.60 17.65 7.92
N TRP A 171 1.34 17.42 7.50
CA TRP A 171 0.86 16.08 7.18
C TRP A 171 1.73 15.45 6.09
N LEU A 172 1.76 16.08 4.93
CA LEU A 172 2.44 15.60 3.73
C LEU A 172 3.92 15.34 3.99
N VAL A 173 4.62 16.26 4.67
CA VAL A 173 6.04 16.13 5.00
C VAL A 173 6.29 14.95 5.94
N THR A 174 5.45 14.76 6.97
CA THR A 174 5.63 13.65 7.92
C THR A 174 5.63 12.30 7.20
N TYR A 175 4.59 12.01 6.42
CA TYR A 175 4.50 10.74 5.70
C TYR A 175 5.42 10.70 4.47
N GLY A 176 5.67 11.84 3.83
CA GLY A 176 6.61 11.97 2.73
C GLY A 176 8.01 11.51 3.15
N VAL A 177 8.50 11.98 4.30
CA VAL A 177 9.78 11.54 4.88
C VAL A 177 9.73 10.04 5.21
N VAL A 178 8.68 9.58 5.91
CA VAL A 178 8.54 8.16 6.27
C VAL A 178 8.61 7.27 5.02
N TYR A 179 7.85 7.57 3.97
CA TYR A 179 7.81 6.73 2.77
C TYR A 179 9.05 6.87 1.88
N SER A 180 9.69 8.03 1.87
CA SER A 180 10.97 8.23 1.19
C SER A 180 12.10 7.41 1.83
N TYR A 181 12.15 7.33 3.16
CA TYR A 181 13.30 6.74 3.86
C TYR A 181 13.06 5.37 4.50
N ALA A 182 11.80 4.91 4.63
CA ALA A 182 11.52 3.58 5.18
C ALA A 182 12.05 2.46 4.26
N GLY A 183 13.03 1.70 4.76
CA GLY A 183 13.54 0.47 4.16
C GLY A 183 12.65 -0.75 4.42
N GLY A 184 12.94 -1.87 3.76
CA GLY A 184 12.10 -3.09 3.81
C GLY A 184 10.92 -3.05 2.83
N PHE A 185 9.99 -4.00 2.97
CA PHE A 185 8.82 -4.12 2.08
C PHE A 185 7.96 -2.86 2.11
N PHE A 186 7.59 -2.34 0.96
CA PHE A 186 6.80 -1.12 0.83
C PHE A 186 5.75 -1.34 -0.25
N HIS A 187 4.51 -1.00 0.05
CA HIS A 187 3.38 -1.27 -0.83
C HIS A 187 2.73 0.02 -1.31
N PHE A 188 2.26 0.03 -2.55
CA PHE A 188 1.63 1.18 -3.18
C PHE A 188 0.47 1.76 -2.36
N TYR A 189 -0.37 0.90 -1.79
CA TYR A 189 -1.53 1.32 -1.01
C TYR A 189 -1.20 2.11 0.26
N TYR A 190 0.04 2.10 0.76
CA TYR A 190 0.44 2.97 1.87
C TYR A 190 0.33 4.46 1.50
N LEU A 191 0.51 4.79 0.22
CA LEU A 191 0.44 6.17 -0.27
C LEU A 191 -0.96 6.78 -0.17
N VAL A 192 -2.02 5.99 0.05
CA VAL A 192 -3.37 6.52 0.31
C VAL A 192 -3.38 7.53 1.47
N THR A 193 -2.49 7.34 2.45
CA THR A 193 -2.36 8.22 3.62
C THR A 193 -1.87 9.63 3.28
N ILE A 194 -1.23 9.87 2.14
CA ILE A 194 -0.84 11.22 1.67
C ILE A 194 -1.78 11.78 0.60
N ALA A 195 -2.81 11.05 0.19
CA ALA A 195 -3.80 11.57 -0.77
C ALA A 195 -4.59 12.77 -0.21
N PRO A 196 -5.12 12.75 1.03
CA PRO A 196 -5.84 13.91 1.60
C PRO A 196 -5.06 15.22 1.62
N PRO A 197 -3.80 15.30 2.13
CA PRO A 197 -3.07 16.55 2.13
C PRO A 197 -2.70 17.02 0.71
N LEU A 198 -2.40 16.11 -0.22
CA LEU A 198 -2.16 16.48 -1.62
C LEU A 198 -3.42 17.10 -2.24
N ALA A 199 -4.59 16.49 -2.04
CA ALA A 199 -5.85 17.02 -2.55
C ALA A 199 -6.19 18.40 -1.94
N ALA A 200 -6.03 18.55 -0.62
CA ALA A 200 -6.30 19.82 0.06
C ALA A 200 -5.36 20.94 -0.42
N LEU A 201 -4.06 20.67 -0.54
CA LEU A 201 -3.07 21.63 -1.04
C LEU A 201 -3.26 21.94 -2.52
N ALA A 202 -3.66 20.96 -3.33
CA ALA A 202 -4.01 21.21 -4.73
C ALA A 202 -5.25 22.10 -4.86
N GLY A 203 -6.28 21.90 -4.03
CA GLY A 203 -7.46 22.76 -3.97
C GLY A 203 -7.12 24.20 -3.57
N ILE A 204 -6.30 24.37 -2.52
CA ILE A 204 -5.77 25.68 -2.13
C ILE A 204 -4.98 26.31 -3.29
N GLY A 205 -4.10 25.54 -3.93
CA GLY A 205 -3.29 26.00 -5.06
C GLY A 205 -4.14 26.49 -6.23
N LEU A 206 -5.15 25.74 -6.62
CA LEU A 206 -6.06 26.12 -7.70
C LEU A 206 -6.77 27.45 -7.41
N VAL A 207 -7.36 27.61 -6.21
CA VAL A 207 -8.04 28.85 -5.82
C VAL A 207 -7.08 30.04 -5.85
N VAL A 208 -5.87 29.87 -5.30
CA VAL A 208 -4.89 30.96 -5.25
C VAL A 208 -4.35 31.34 -6.62
N LEU A 209 -4.15 30.36 -7.51
CA LEU A 209 -3.76 30.61 -8.90
C LEU A 209 -4.85 31.34 -9.68
N CYS A 210 -6.12 30.94 -9.50
CA CYS A 210 -7.25 31.64 -10.10
C CYS A 210 -7.35 33.09 -9.60
N GLU A 211 -7.25 33.32 -8.29
CA GLU A 211 -7.22 34.69 -7.75
C GLU A 211 -6.05 35.51 -8.28
N ALA A 212 -4.84 34.92 -8.35
CA ALA A 212 -3.67 35.58 -8.93
C ALA A 212 -3.91 35.99 -10.39
N PHE A 213 -4.59 35.14 -11.17
CA PHE A 213 -5.01 35.42 -12.54
C PHE A 213 -6.03 36.56 -12.65
N LEU A 214 -6.94 36.68 -11.68
CA LEU A 214 -7.91 37.76 -11.66
C LEU A 214 -7.30 39.10 -11.21
N GLN A 215 -6.30 39.09 -10.33
CA GLN A 215 -5.74 40.28 -9.69
C GLN A 215 -4.65 41.00 -10.49
N SER A 216 -3.79 40.27 -11.21
CA SER A 216 -2.61 40.88 -11.86
C SER A 216 -2.20 40.10 -13.10
N ALA A 217 -1.79 40.81 -14.15
CA ALA A 217 -1.25 40.16 -15.35
C ALA A 217 0.04 39.38 -15.03
N ARG A 218 0.94 39.97 -14.23
CA ARG A 218 2.23 39.36 -13.86
C ARG A 218 2.06 38.13 -12.97
N ARG A 219 1.20 38.20 -11.94
CA ARG A 219 0.91 37.03 -11.09
C ARG A 219 0.01 36.02 -11.80
N GLY A 220 -0.79 36.47 -12.75
CA GLY A 220 -1.69 35.63 -13.51
C GLY A 220 -1.01 34.64 -14.44
N THR A 221 0.24 34.88 -14.84
CA THR A 221 1.03 33.90 -15.61
C THR A 221 1.29 32.61 -14.84
N LEU A 222 1.21 32.63 -13.50
CA LEU A 222 1.43 31.44 -12.67
C LEU A 222 0.41 30.33 -12.96
N LEU A 223 -0.84 30.68 -13.31
CA LEU A 223 -1.89 29.71 -13.60
C LEU A 223 -1.59 28.88 -14.87
N PRO A 224 -1.41 29.47 -16.07
CA PRO A 224 -1.05 28.71 -17.27
C PRO A 224 0.30 28.01 -17.13
N VAL A 225 1.29 28.62 -16.47
CA VAL A 225 2.58 27.96 -16.21
C VAL A 225 2.40 26.70 -15.35
N THR A 226 1.63 26.79 -14.26
CA THR A 226 1.38 25.63 -13.39
C THR A 226 0.62 24.52 -14.12
N LEU A 227 -0.33 24.86 -14.99
CA LEU A 227 -1.02 23.89 -15.84
C LEU A 227 -0.07 23.16 -16.78
N LEU A 228 0.83 23.89 -17.46
CA LEU A 228 1.83 23.29 -18.35
C LEU A 228 2.84 22.41 -17.59
N LEU A 229 3.31 22.88 -16.41
CA LEU A 229 4.16 22.08 -15.53
C LEU A 229 3.45 20.82 -15.03
N THR A 230 2.14 20.91 -14.74
CA THR A 230 1.33 19.75 -14.36
C THR A 230 1.24 18.75 -15.50
N ALA A 231 0.93 19.19 -16.73
CA ALA A 231 0.91 18.30 -17.88
C ALA A 231 2.29 17.64 -18.12
N GLY A 232 3.38 18.40 -18.06
CA GLY A 232 4.74 17.86 -18.18
C GLY A 232 5.10 16.85 -17.08
N TRP A 233 4.67 17.12 -15.84
CA TRP A 233 4.84 16.20 -14.73
C TRP A 233 4.06 14.89 -14.90
N GLN A 234 2.83 14.95 -15.42
CA GLN A 234 2.03 13.76 -15.70
C GLN A 234 2.63 12.92 -16.84
N LEU A 235 3.13 13.55 -17.90
CA LEU A 235 3.89 12.84 -18.94
C LEU A 235 5.15 12.17 -18.38
N TYR A 236 5.85 12.81 -17.43
CA TYR A 236 6.98 12.20 -16.74
C TYR A 236 6.57 10.97 -15.92
N ILE A 237 5.46 11.05 -15.17
CA ILE A 237 4.92 9.90 -14.42
C ILE A 237 4.67 8.73 -15.38
N ASP A 238 3.96 8.99 -16.48
CA ASP A 238 3.59 7.95 -17.45
C ASP A 238 4.82 7.33 -18.09
N ALA A 239 5.76 8.15 -18.57
CA ALA A 239 7.01 7.69 -19.16
C ALA A 239 7.85 6.88 -18.15
N SER A 240 7.98 7.36 -16.91
CA SER A 240 8.72 6.68 -15.85
C SER A 240 8.04 5.36 -15.40
N ALA A 241 6.71 5.32 -15.38
CA ALA A 241 5.93 4.18 -14.90
C ALA A 241 5.79 3.08 -15.97
N LEU A 242 5.59 3.46 -17.22
CA LEU A 242 5.28 2.54 -18.33
C LEU A 242 6.49 2.26 -19.21
N GLY A 243 7.56 3.05 -19.11
CA GLY A 243 8.76 2.93 -19.94
C GLY A 243 8.56 3.45 -21.36
N TRP A 244 7.52 4.27 -21.58
CA TRP A 244 7.23 4.86 -22.88
C TRP A 244 8.30 5.89 -23.27
N THR A 245 8.62 5.92 -24.56
CA THR A 245 9.45 6.96 -25.16
C THR A 245 8.56 8.06 -25.73
N LEU A 246 9.08 9.29 -25.85
CA LEU A 246 8.32 10.49 -26.24
C LEU A 246 7.66 10.41 -27.65
N GLY A 247 7.85 9.32 -28.41
CA GLY A 247 7.25 9.09 -29.73
C GLY A 247 6.09 8.08 -29.76
N GLU A 248 5.85 7.33 -28.67
CA GLU A 248 4.74 6.39 -28.56
C GLU A 248 3.50 7.14 -28.06
N SER A 249 2.67 7.65 -28.98
CA SER A 249 1.52 8.48 -28.63
C SER A 249 0.29 7.63 -28.29
N HIS A 250 -0.13 7.67 -27.02
CA HIS A 250 -1.43 7.15 -26.58
C HIS A 250 -2.50 8.26 -26.65
N PRO A 251 -3.76 7.97 -27.05
CA PRO A 251 -4.83 8.97 -27.13
C PRO A 251 -5.03 9.78 -25.84
N LEU A 252 -4.79 9.16 -24.69
CA LEU A 252 -4.84 9.81 -23.37
C LEU A 252 -3.83 10.96 -23.24
N HIS A 253 -2.60 10.78 -23.74
CA HIS A 253 -1.59 11.85 -23.73
C HIS A 253 -1.98 12.99 -24.65
N ILE A 254 -2.52 12.66 -25.83
CA ILE A 254 -2.97 13.67 -26.79
C ILE A 254 -4.07 14.51 -26.14
N ALA A 255 -5.06 13.87 -25.50
CA ALA A 255 -6.14 14.57 -24.79
C ALA A 255 -5.62 15.44 -23.62
N LEU A 256 -4.72 14.90 -22.79
CA LEU A 256 -4.07 15.63 -21.70
C LEU A 256 -3.31 16.87 -22.21
N VAL A 257 -2.41 16.67 -23.18
CA VAL A 257 -1.52 17.72 -23.69
C VAL A 257 -2.30 18.77 -24.47
N SER A 258 -3.20 18.36 -25.37
CA SER A 258 -4.02 19.29 -26.15
C SER A 258 -4.93 20.12 -25.24
N GLY A 259 -5.57 19.53 -24.23
CA GLY A 259 -6.39 20.25 -23.26
C GLY A 259 -5.58 21.23 -22.41
N ALA A 260 -4.40 20.82 -21.92
CA ALA A 260 -3.52 21.69 -21.15
C ALA A 260 -2.96 22.85 -21.98
N LEU A 261 -2.51 22.58 -23.22
CA LEU A 261 -2.02 23.60 -24.15
C LEU A 261 -3.12 24.57 -24.56
N LEU A 262 -4.32 24.07 -24.89
CA LEU A 262 -5.47 24.90 -25.23
C LEU A 262 -5.84 25.82 -24.07
N SER A 263 -5.97 25.27 -22.86
CA SER A 263 -6.24 26.06 -21.65
C SER A 263 -5.16 27.12 -21.43
N ALA A 264 -3.89 26.75 -21.50
CA ALA A 264 -2.78 27.67 -21.28
C ALA A 264 -2.75 28.78 -22.35
N ALA A 265 -2.94 28.44 -23.62
CA ALA A 265 -2.96 29.40 -24.73
C ALA A 265 -4.07 30.43 -24.57
N VAL A 266 -5.29 30.00 -24.26
CA VAL A 266 -6.42 30.92 -24.01
C VAL A 266 -6.10 31.87 -22.85
N LEU A 267 -5.59 31.34 -21.73
CA LEU A 267 -5.23 32.14 -20.56
C LEU A 267 -4.10 33.12 -20.86
N ILE A 268 -3.07 32.72 -21.60
CA ILE A 268 -1.94 33.59 -21.98
C ILE A 268 -2.41 34.70 -22.91
N VAL A 269 -3.19 34.38 -23.94
CA VAL A 269 -3.77 35.39 -24.86
C VAL A 269 -4.63 36.39 -24.08
N MET A 270 -5.45 35.91 -23.15
CA MET A 270 -6.23 36.78 -22.27
C MET A 270 -5.35 37.72 -21.42
N LEU A 271 -4.20 37.27 -20.95
CA LEU A 271 -3.26 38.11 -20.20
C LEU A 271 -2.55 39.13 -21.10
N ALA A 272 -2.22 38.74 -22.33
CA ALA A 272 -1.55 39.61 -23.31
C ALA A 272 -2.46 40.72 -23.84
N VAL A 273 -3.75 40.43 -24.03
CA VAL A 273 -4.74 41.38 -24.57
C VAL A 273 -5.34 42.27 -23.46
N ARG A 274 -5.05 42.01 -22.18
CA ARG A 274 -5.58 42.83 -21.07
C ARG A 274 -4.99 44.25 -21.10
N PRO A 275 -5.83 45.29 -21.31
CA PRO A 275 -5.37 46.67 -21.27
C PRO A 275 -5.17 47.10 -19.81
N GLY A 276 -3.94 46.94 -19.31
CA GLY A 276 -3.52 47.37 -17.98
C GLY A 276 -4.04 46.47 -16.83
N ALA A 277 -3.17 46.16 -15.87
CA ALA A 277 -3.48 45.27 -14.74
C ALA A 277 -4.53 45.83 -13.74
N SER A 278 -5.01 47.06 -13.96
CA SER A 278 -5.85 47.82 -13.02
C SER A 278 -7.36 47.69 -13.26
N ARG A 279 -7.83 47.12 -14.39
CA ARG A 279 -9.26 46.96 -14.65
C ARG A 279 -9.74 45.52 -14.36
N PRO A 280 -10.83 45.35 -13.60
CA PRO A 280 -11.40 44.02 -13.36
C PRO A 280 -11.93 43.42 -14.67
N LEU A 281 -11.79 42.10 -14.82
CA LEU A 281 -12.38 41.38 -15.96
C LEU A 281 -13.90 41.54 -15.97
N GLY A 282 -14.45 41.85 -17.15
CA GLY A 282 -15.89 41.78 -17.38
C GLY A 282 -16.44 40.34 -17.35
N PRO A 283 -17.77 40.17 -17.25
CA PRO A 283 -18.40 38.86 -17.07
C PRO A 283 -18.06 37.83 -18.16
N ARG A 284 -18.05 38.25 -19.44
CA ARG A 284 -17.69 37.37 -20.57
C ARG A 284 -16.26 36.86 -20.50
N ALA A 285 -15.31 37.73 -20.13
CA ALA A 285 -13.92 37.34 -19.97
C ALA A 285 -13.74 36.39 -18.78
N ARG A 286 -14.47 36.61 -17.67
CA ARG A 286 -14.46 35.67 -16.53
C ARG A 286 -15.03 34.30 -16.92
N ALA A 287 -16.13 34.26 -17.68
CA ALA A 287 -16.69 33.01 -18.19
C ALA A 287 -15.69 32.28 -19.09
N LEU A 288 -15.02 33.00 -20.00
CA LEU A 288 -13.99 32.41 -20.87
C LEU A 288 -12.80 31.84 -20.06
N ALA A 289 -12.30 32.58 -19.07
CA ALA A 289 -11.24 32.09 -18.19
C ALA A 289 -11.69 30.86 -17.38
N ALA A 290 -12.92 30.87 -16.85
CA ALA A 290 -13.48 29.73 -16.13
C ALA A 290 -13.59 28.50 -17.03
N SER A 291 -14.06 28.66 -18.27
CA SER A 291 -14.10 27.58 -19.27
C SER A 291 -12.70 27.06 -19.61
N ALA A 292 -11.72 27.95 -19.80
CA ALA A 292 -10.34 27.54 -20.04
C ALA A 292 -9.79 26.72 -18.87
N VAL A 293 -9.96 27.21 -17.63
CA VAL A 293 -9.56 26.48 -16.41
C VAL A 293 -10.29 25.14 -16.30
N ALA A 294 -11.58 25.07 -16.61
CA ALA A 294 -12.35 23.83 -16.59
C ALA A 294 -11.79 22.80 -17.59
N ILE A 295 -11.47 23.23 -18.82
CA ILE A 295 -10.83 22.38 -19.83
C ILE A 295 -9.47 21.87 -19.33
N GLY A 296 -8.63 22.75 -18.78
CA GLY A 296 -7.34 22.39 -18.22
C GLY A 296 -7.44 21.41 -17.04
N LEU A 297 -8.43 21.59 -16.17
CA LEU A 297 -8.70 20.68 -15.05
C LEU A 297 -9.19 19.32 -15.52
N VAL A 298 -10.13 19.28 -16.48
CA VAL A 298 -10.59 18.01 -17.07
C VAL A 298 -9.39 17.28 -17.67
N ALA A 299 -8.57 17.96 -18.48
CA ALA A 299 -7.38 17.37 -19.07
C ALA A 299 -6.42 16.81 -18.01
N ALA A 300 -6.10 17.59 -16.96
CA ALA A 300 -5.22 17.17 -15.88
C ALA A 300 -5.79 16.02 -15.01
N LEU A 301 -7.10 15.76 -15.08
CA LEU A 301 -7.75 14.67 -14.35
C LEU A 301 -7.92 13.39 -15.17
N LEU A 302 -7.72 13.43 -16.49
CA LEU A 302 -7.88 12.25 -17.36
C LEU A 302 -6.90 11.13 -16.98
N ALA A 303 -5.61 11.44 -16.85
CA ALA A 303 -4.57 10.47 -16.50
C ALA A 303 -4.77 9.84 -15.11
N PRO A 304 -4.93 10.61 -14.00
CA PRO A 304 -5.21 10.02 -12.69
C PRO A 304 -6.52 9.23 -12.66
N ALA A 305 -7.56 9.65 -13.38
CA ALA A 305 -8.81 8.90 -13.46
C ALA A 305 -8.60 7.55 -14.15
N ALA A 306 -7.92 7.53 -15.30
CA ALA A 306 -7.61 6.27 -16.00
C ALA A 306 -6.76 5.33 -15.13
N TRP A 307 -5.77 5.85 -14.40
CA TRP A 307 -4.98 5.08 -13.44
C TRP A 307 -5.87 4.50 -12.34
N ALA A 308 -6.73 5.31 -11.73
CA ALA A 308 -7.63 4.86 -10.67
C ALA A 308 -8.60 3.77 -11.16
N LEU A 309 -9.20 3.95 -12.35
CA LEU A 309 -10.11 2.96 -12.95
C LEU A 309 -9.42 1.62 -13.24
N SER A 310 -8.09 1.58 -13.40
CA SER A 310 -7.35 0.31 -13.57
C SER A 310 -7.50 -0.66 -12.40
N SER A 311 -7.77 -0.15 -11.21
CA SER A 311 -8.00 -0.96 -10.02
C SER A 311 -9.39 -1.61 -10.00
N VAL A 312 -10.35 -1.05 -10.75
CA VAL A 312 -11.75 -1.48 -10.79
C VAL A 312 -12.02 -2.35 -12.01
N LEU A 313 -11.57 -1.92 -13.20
CA LEU A 313 -11.93 -2.57 -14.46
C LEU A 313 -11.11 -3.83 -14.75
N VAL A 314 -9.91 -3.95 -14.19
CA VAL A 314 -9.04 -5.13 -14.38
C VAL A 314 -8.70 -5.72 -13.00
N PRO A 315 -9.08 -6.99 -12.74
CA PRO A 315 -8.71 -7.68 -11.51
C PRO A 315 -7.18 -7.64 -11.29
N GLY A 316 -6.77 -6.98 -10.21
CA GLY A 316 -5.37 -6.92 -9.78
C GLY A 316 -4.99 -8.05 -8.82
N ALA A 317 -3.75 -8.00 -8.32
CA ALA A 317 -3.34 -8.87 -7.21
C ALA A 317 -4.06 -8.44 -5.93
N ALA A 318 -5.09 -9.17 -5.49
CA ALA A 318 -5.92 -8.80 -4.34
C ALA A 318 -5.13 -8.54 -3.04
N ALA A 319 -4.00 -9.23 -2.84
CA ALA A 319 -3.14 -9.03 -1.67
C ALA A 319 -2.23 -7.79 -1.76
N LEU A 320 -2.11 -7.19 -2.96
CA LEU A 320 -1.21 -6.09 -3.27
C LEU A 320 -1.97 -5.05 -4.13
N PRO A 321 -2.99 -4.38 -3.57
CA PRO A 321 -3.77 -3.42 -4.34
C PRO A 321 -2.91 -2.24 -4.79
N SER A 322 -3.02 -1.91 -6.07
CA SER A 322 -2.35 -0.79 -6.72
C SER A 322 -3.15 -0.32 -7.93
N ALA A 323 -3.00 0.96 -8.26
CA ALA A 323 -3.41 1.51 -9.54
C ALA A 323 -2.25 1.37 -10.54
N ASP A 324 -2.50 0.78 -11.71
CA ASP A 324 -1.49 0.54 -12.75
C ASP A 324 -2.13 0.58 -14.14
N LEU A 325 -1.88 1.66 -14.88
CA LEU A 325 -2.38 1.81 -16.25
C LEU A 325 -1.81 0.74 -17.20
N GLY A 326 -0.67 0.12 -16.87
CA GLY A 326 -0.10 -1.01 -17.62
C GLY A 326 -1.03 -2.23 -17.72
N ARG A 327 -2.17 -2.22 -17.03
CA ARG A 327 -3.26 -3.21 -17.18
C ARG A 327 -4.12 -3.01 -18.42
N PHE A 328 -4.21 -1.79 -18.95
CA PHE A 328 -4.99 -1.48 -20.16
C PHE A 328 -4.15 -1.28 -21.41
N VAL A 329 -2.91 -0.82 -21.22
CA VAL A 329 -2.05 -0.36 -22.31
C VAL A 329 -0.76 -1.18 -22.31
N PRO A 330 -0.18 -1.46 -23.49
CA PRO A 330 1.11 -2.11 -23.56
C PRO A 330 2.16 -1.33 -22.80
N VAL A 331 2.93 -2.07 -22.03
CA VAL A 331 4.09 -1.59 -21.31
C VAL A 331 5.32 -1.91 -22.15
N ALA A 332 6.19 -0.93 -22.36
CA ALA A 332 7.42 -1.14 -23.12
C ALA A 332 8.20 -2.33 -22.53
N GLY A 333 8.86 -3.15 -23.36
CA GLY A 333 9.71 -4.25 -22.88
C GLY A 333 9.00 -5.39 -22.12
N GLU A 334 7.67 -5.38 -22.03
CA GLU A 334 6.88 -6.45 -21.44
C GLU A 334 6.01 -7.09 -22.51
N ALA A 335 6.11 -8.41 -22.66
CA ALA A 335 5.08 -9.15 -23.39
C ALA A 335 3.74 -8.87 -22.70
N PRO A 336 2.62 -8.71 -23.44
CA PRO A 336 1.30 -8.57 -22.85
C PRO A 336 1.02 -9.81 -22.02
N ALA A 337 1.41 -9.75 -20.76
CA ALA A 337 1.13 -10.76 -19.79
C ALA A 337 -0.37 -10.62 -19.58
N ARG A 338 -1.15 -11.47 -20.25
CA ARG A 338 -2.45 -11.87 -19.69
C ARG A 338 -2.07 -12.32 -18.29
N VAL A 339 -2.30 -11.46 -17.30
CA VAL A 339 -2.22 -11.83 -15.89
C VAL A 339 -3.18 -13.00 -15.81
N ARG A 340 -2.64 -14.22 -15.90
CA ARG A 340 -3.45 -15.42 -15.74
C ARG A 340 -3.97 -15.26 -14.35
N VAL A 341 -5.25 -14.93 -14.26
CA VAL A 341 -5.98 -14.90 -13.00
C VAL A 341 -5.62 -16.22 -12.36
N ALA A 342 -4.84 -16.17 -11.29
CA ALA A 342 -4.45 -17.37 -10.59
C ALA A 342 -5.78 -18.02 -10.22
N GLU A 343 -6.07 -19.18 -10.83
CA GLU A 343 -7.33 -19.86 -10.67
C GLU A 343 -7.59 -19.98 -9.17
N ARG A 344 -8.72 -19.41 -8.73
CA ARG A 344 -9.05 -19.35 -7.32
C ARG A 344 -9.10 -20.80 -6.84
N TYR A 345 -8.32 -21.14 -5.82
CA TYR A 345 -8.41 -22.48 -5.24
C TYR A 345 -9.84 -22.69 -4.76
N ASP A 346 -10.51 -23.69 -5.33
CA ASP A 346 -11.82 -24.13 -4.92
C ASP A 346 -11.67 -25.13 -3.76
N PRO A 347 -12.04 -24.75 -2.52
CA PRO A 347 -11.91 -25.63 -1.37
C PRO A 347 -13.08 -26.60 -1.22
N THR A 348 -14.09 -26.58 -2.10
CA THR A 348 -15.38 -27.26 -1.88
C THR A 348 -15.21 -28.75 -1.59
N GLY A 349 -14.52 -29.49 -2.45
CA GLY A 349 -14.30 -30.94 -2.23
C GLY A 349 -13.47 -31.24 -0.97
N LEU A 350 -12.57 -30.33 -0.58
CA LEU A 350 -11.79 -30.49 0.64
C LEU A 350 -12.66 -30.23 1.87
N VAL A 351 -13.52 -29.21 1.83
CA VAL A 351 -14.45 -28.88 2.91
C VAL A 351 -15.44 -30.02 3.11
N GLU A 352 -16.07 -30.52 2.04
CA GLU A 352 -17.00 -31.65 2.09
C GLU A 352 -16.36 -32.89 2.71
N PHE A 353 -15.14 -33.24 2.28
CA PHE A 353 -14.38 -34.35 2.86
C PHE A 353 -14.13 -34.15 4.36
N LEU A 354 -13.66 -32.96 4.74
CA LEU A 354 -13.33 -32.66 6.14
C LEU A 354 -14.57 -32.66 7.04
N GLU A 355 -15.70 -32.14 6.56
CA GLU A 355 -16.96 -32.11 7.31
C GLU A 355 -17.56 -33.51 7.47
N ALA A 356 -17.52 -34.33 6.41
CA ALA A 356 -17.96 -35.72 6.47
C ALA A 356 -17.12 -36.57 7.45
N ASN A 357 -15.88 -36.16 7.72
CA ASN A 357 -14.96 -36.84 8.63
C ASN A 357 -14.75 -36.12 9.97
N TYR A 358 -15.52 -35.05 10.24
CA TYR A 358 -15.39 -34.28 11.47
C TYR A 358 -15.90 -35.08 12.68
N ALA A 359 -15.05 -35.22 13.69
CA ALA A 359 -15.32 -36.03 14.88
C ALA A 359 -15.27 -35.22 16.19
N GLY A 360 -15.54 -33.91 16.11
CA GLY A 360 -15.57 -33.01 17.27
C GLY A 360 -14.23 -32.33 17.57
N GLU A 361 -13.26 -32.38 16.67
CA GLU A 361 -11.97 -31.74 16.85
C GLU A 361 -12.09 -30.22 17.01
N ARG A 362 -11.17 -29.62 17.76
CA ARG A 362 -11.11 -28.16 17.90
C ARG A 362 -10.83 -27.46 16.57
N TYR A 363 -9.94 -28.04 15.76
CA TYR A 363 -9.55 -27.54 14.46
C TYR A 363 -9.91 -28.57 13.38
N LEU A 364 -10.69 -28.15 12.38
CA LEU A 364 -11.09 -28.98 11.25
C LEU A 364 -9.87 -29.43 10.42
N LEU A 365 -8.89 -28.54 10.28
CA LEU A 365 -7.67 -28.75 9.51
C LEU A 365 -6.54 -27.85 10.06
N ALA A 366 -5.29 -28.31 10.00
CA ALA A 366 -4.12 -27.43 10.01
C ALA A 366 -3.50 -27.31 8.63
N THR A 367 -3.11 -26.10 8.25
CA THR A 367 -2.39 -25.79 7.01
C THR A 367 -1.05 -25.16 7.32
N THR A 368 -0.12 -25.15 6.35
CA THR A 368 1.13 -24.40 6.49
C THR A 368 0.85 -22.89 6.52
N THR A 369 -0.08 -22.41 5.69
CA THR A 369 -0.32 -20.97 5.49
C THR A 369 -1.77 -20.53 5.73
N THR A 370 -1.94 -19.30 6.23
CA THR A 370 -3.26 -18.65 6.35
C THR A 370 -3.95 -18.50 4.99
N ARG A 371 -3.18 -18.46 3.89
CA ARG A 371 -3.71 -18.34 2.52
C ARG A 371 -4.55 -19.55 2.11
N LEU A 372 -4.28 -20.73 2.67
CA LEU A 372 -5.13 -21.91 2.47
C LEU A 372 -6.17 -22.04 3.59
N ALA A 373 -5.82 -21.71 4.84
CA ALA A 373 -6.75 -21.81 5.97
C ALA A 373 -7.99 -20.91 5.82
N ALA A 374 -7.81 -19.66 5.40
CA ALA A 374 -8.87 -18.66 5.35
C ALA A 374 -10.09 -19.06 4.48
N PRO A 375 -9.93 -19.50 3.21
CA PRO A 375 -11.09 -19.91 2.41
C PRO A 375 -11.82 -21.13 3.00
N ILE A 376 -11.11 -22.05 3.66
CA ILE A 376 -11.71 -23.23 4.30
C ILE A 376 -12.48 -22.81 5.57
N PHE A 377 -11.92 -21.92 6.38
CA PHE A 377 -12.60 -21.32 7.53
C PHE A 377 -13.89 -20.61 7.12
N ILE A 378 -13.85 -19.79 6.06
CA ILE A 378 -15.01 -19.05 5.56
C ILE A 378 -16.09 -20.01 5.03
N ALA A 379 -15.69 -21.06 4.29
CA ALA A 379 -16.62 -21.99 3.67
C ALA A 379 -17.29 -22.93 4.69
N SER A 380 -16.54 -23.44 5.67
CA SER A 380 -17.04 -24.40 6.67
C SER A 380 -17.62 -23.75 7.94
N GLY A 381 -17.29 -22.49 8.22
CA GLY A 381 -17.58 -21.84 9.51
C GLY A 381 -16.84 -22.47 10.71
N ARG A 382 -15.91 -23.41 10.48
CA ARG A 382 -15.16 -24.12 11.51
C ARG A 382 -13.77 -23.54 11.70
N SER A 383 -13.21 -23.71 12.89
CA SER A 383 -11.84 -23.29 13.19
C SER A 383 -10.82 -24.06 12.34
N VAL A 384 -9.94 -23.34 11.65
CA VAL A 384 -8.84 -23.89 10.84
C VAL A 384 -7.53 -23.27 11.32
N MET A 385 -6.54 -24.09 11.58
CA MET A 385 -5.24 -23.65 12.08
C MET A 385 -4.28 -23.31 10.93
N ALA A 386 -3.56 -22.19 11.04
CA ALA A 386 -2.45 -21.85 10.15
C ALA A 386 -1.11 -21.96 10.91
N MET A 387 -0.39 -23.05 10.69
CA MET A 387 0.82 -23.43 11.46
C MET A 387 2.04 -22.54 11.25
N GLY A 388 2.04 -21.70 10.21
CA GLY A 388 3.14 -20.77 9.95
C GLY A 388 2.69 -19.37 9.52
N GLY A 389 1.45 -18.99 9.83
CA GLY A 389 0.91 -17.67 9.51
C GLY A 389 0.79 -17.40 8.01
N PHE A 390 0.94 -16.13 7.60
CA PHE A 390 0.68 -15.73 6.20
C PHE A 390 1.64 -16.41 5.20
N HIS A 391 2.92 -16.53 5.57
CA HIS A 391 3.96 -17.06 4.70
C HIS A 391 4.42 -18.48 5.03
N GLY A 392 4.02 -19.08 6.15
CA GLY A 392 4.54 -20.38 6.58
C GLY A 392 5.85 -20.28 7.38
N LEU A 393 6.10 -19.14 8.03
CA LEU A 393 7.36 -18.81 8.72
C LEU A 393 7.20 -18.59 10.22
N ASP A 394 5.98 -18.44 10.72
CA ASP A 394 5.74 -18.18 12.13
C ASP A 394 5.95 -19.47 12.96
N PRO A 395 6.77 -19.46 14.02
CA PRO A 395 7.12 -20.66 14.78
C PRO A 395 6.08 -20.96 15.87
N ILE A 396 4.85 -21.32 15.49
CA ILE A 396 3.76 -21.48 16.48
C ILE A 396 3.62 -22.89 17.06
N LEU A 397 4.24 -23.89 16.43
CA LEU A 397 4.17 -25.31 16.85
C LEU A 397 5.52 -26.01 16.73
N THR A 398 5.74 -26.99 17.61
CA THR A 398 6.78 -28.02 17.48
C THR A 398 6.12 -29.37 17.23
N PRO A 399 6.86 -30.39 16.72
CA PRO A 399 6.32 -31.74 16.55
C PRO A 399 5.71 -32.33 17.83
N GLU A 400 6.33 -32.08 18.98
CA GLU A 400 5.86 -32.57 20.29
C GLU A 400 4.53 -31.90 20.67
N ARG A 401 4.41 -30.59 20.43
CA ARG A 401 3.17 -29.87 20.68
C ARG A 401 2.06 -30.31 19.73
N LEU A 402 2.38 -30.57 18.46
CA LEU A 402 1.42 -31.12 17.50
C LEU A 402 0.95 -32.52 17.93
N ALA A 403 1.86 -33.38 18.38
CA ALA A 403 1.53 -34.71 18.91
C ALA A 403 0.54 -34.62 20.08
N ALA A 404 0.82 -33.78 21.08
CA ALA A 404 -0.07 -33.56 22.21
C ALA A 404 -1.45 -33.03 21.79
N MET A 405 -1.52 -32.18 20.76
CA MET A 405 -2.79 -31.69 20.22
C MET A 405 -3.59 -32.79 19.52
N VAL A 406 -2.93 -33.73 18.83
CA VAL A 406 -3.57 -34.90 18.22
C VAL A 406 -4.12 -35.83 19.29
N GLU A 407 -3.32 -36.14 20.32
CA GLU A 407 -3.75 -36.96 21.46
C GLU A 407 -4.96 -36.35 22.20
N ALA A 408 -4.95 -35.03 22.37
CA ALA A 408 -6.05 -34.27 22.96
C ALA A 408 -7.27 -34.09 22.03
N ARG A 409 -7.29 -34.76 20.86
CA ARG A 409 -8.33 -34.64 19.82
C ARG A 409 -8.61 -33.20 19.39
N GLN A 410 -7.61 -32.33 19.46
CA GLN A 410 -7.73 -30.95 19.01
C GLN A 410 -7.54 -30.84 17.51
N ILE A 411 -6.79 -31.77 16.90
CA ILE A 411 -6.53 -31.79 15.48
C ILE A 411 -6.33 -33.22 14.98
N ARG A 412 -6.80 -33.48 13.76
CA ARG A 412 -6.65 -34.77 13.09
C ARG A 412 -6.07 -34.63 11.68
N PHE A 413 -6.60 -33.69 10.91
CA PHE A 413 -6.17 -33.48 9.54
C PHE A 413 -5.10 -32.40 9.45
N VAL A 414 -4.02 -32.70 8.74
CA VAL A 414 -2.92 -31.76 8.49
C VAL A 414 -2.57 -31.73 7.00
N MET A 415 -2.57 -30.52 6.43
CA MET A 415 -2.14 -30.25 5.07
C MET A 415 -0.67 -29.81 5.07
N VAL A 416 0.13 -30.44 4.20
CA VAL A 416 1.53 -30.06 3.95
C VAL A 416 1.76 -29.75 2.46
N GLY A 417 2.77 -28.95 2.17
CA GLY A 417 3.12 -28.56 0.79
C GLY A 417 2.17 -27.55 0.15
N ASP A 418 1.37 -26.84 0.96
CA ASP A 418 0.45 -25.77 0.51
C ASP A 418 1.11 -24.38 0.38
N ALA A 419 2.40 -24.26 0.72
CA ALA A 419 3.14 -23.01 0.59
C ALA A 419 3.24 -22.55 -0.87
N GLY A 420 2.83 -21.30 -1.14
CA GLY A 420 2.92 -20.70 -2.46
C GLY A 420 4.37 -20.44 -2.91
N PHE A 421 4.56 -20.13 -4.20
CA PHE A 421 5.88 -19.85 -4.77
C PHE A 421 6.69 -18.80 -3.98
N ILE A 422 6.05 -17.67 -3.62
CA ILE A 422 6.70 -16.61 -2.84
C ILE A 422 7.11 -17.15 -1.47
N SER A 423 6.18 -17.73 -0.71
CA SER A 423 6.46 -18.34 0.60
C SER A 423 7.63 -19.32 0.59
N ARG A 424 7.72 -20.18 -0.43
CA ARG A 424 8.85 -21.12 -0.57
C ARG A 424 10.18 -20.40 -0.80
N ARG A 425 10.20 -19.37 -1.65
CA ARG A 425 11.40 -18.50 -1.79
C ARG A 425 11.80 -17.81 -0.50
N LEU A 426 10.84 -17.53 0.38
CA LEU A 426 11.10 -16.96 1.71
C LEU A 426 11.59 -18.00 2.74
N GLY A 427 11.69 -19.27 2.37
CA GLY A 427 12.14 -20.34 3.27
C GLY A 427 11.03 -21.09 4.01
N ALA A 428 9.76 -20.97 3.59
CA ALA A 428 8.64 -21.66 4.26
C ALA A 428 8.82 -23.19 4.34
N ASP A 429 9.38 -23.81 3.30
CA ASP A 429 9.63 -25.26 3.29
C ASP A 429 10.69 -25.67 4.33
N VAL A 430 11.65 -24.77 4.63
CA VAL A 430 12.67 -25.00 5.66
C VAL A 430 12.04 -24.85 7.04
N ALA A 431 11.27 -23.79 7.26
CA ALA A 431 10.59 -23.53 8.53
C ALA A 431 9.57 -24.63 8.89
N ALA A 432 8.83 -25.14 7.91
CA ALA A 432 7.82 -26.17 8.11
C ALA A 432 8.39 -27.60 8.15
N ARG A 433 9.69 -27.81 7.90
CA ARG A 433 10.30 -29.13 7.74
C ARG A 433 10.09 -30.06 8.95
N PRO A 434 10.36 -29.66 10.20
CA PRO A 434 10.22 -30.57 11.35
C PRO A 434 8.79 -31.09 11.52
N ILE A 435 7.80 -30.21 11.35
CA ILE A 435 6.38 -30.59 11.38
C ILE A 435 6.04 -31.49 10.20
N THR A 436 6.51 -31.16 8.99
CA THR A 436 6.22 -31.90 7.77
C THR A 436 6.76 -33.33 7.84
N GLU A 437 7.99 -33.51 8.30
CA GLU A 437 8.62 -34.83 8.47
C GLU A 437 7.88 -35.67 9.51
N TRP A 438 7.51 -35.06 10.65
CA TRP A 438 6.74 -35.76 11.69
C TRP A 438 5.35 -36.19 11.20
N VAL A 439 4.62 -35.30 10.51
CA VAL A 439 3.30 -35.60 9.92
C VAL A 439 3.40 -36.74 8.90
N GLN A 440 4.45 -36.74 8.06
CA GLN A 440 4.68 -37.81 7.09
C GLN A 440 5.02 -39.15 7.75
N ALA A 441 5.74 -39.14 8.87
CA ALA A 441 6.13 -40.34 9.59
C ALA A 441 4.99 -40.96 10.42
N LYS A 442 4.05 -40.14 10.91
CA LYS A 442 2.97 -40.58 11.82
C LYS A 442 1.59 -40.63 11.18
N GLY A 443 1.36 -39.88 10.11
CA GLY A 443 0.07 -39.76 9.46
C GLY A 443 -0.12 -40.73 8.30
N GLN A 444 -1.38 -41.05 8.02
CA GLN A 444 -1.77 -41.74 6.81
C GLN A 444 -2.09 -40.73 5.71
N LEU A 445 -1.48 -40.89 4.53
CA LEU A 445 -1.80 -40.05 3.38
C LEU A 445 -3.25 -40.31 2.93
N VAL A 446 -4.06 -39.26 2.87
CA VAL A 446 -5.43 -39.32 2.36
C VAL A 446 -5.41 -39.29 0.84
N ASP A 447 -6.12 -40.24 0.21
CA ASP A 447 -6.25 -40.31 -1.24
C ASP A 447 -6.75 -38.96 -1.81
N PRO A 448 -5.98 -38.29 -2.68
CA PRO A 448 -6.38 -37.06 -3.35
C PRO A 448 -7.74 -37.12 -4.07
N ALA A 449 -8.17 -38.29 -4.53
CA ALA A 449 -9.47 -38.47 -5.17
C ALA A 449 -10.66 -38.18 -4.24
N LEU A 450 -10.46 -38.28 -2.92
CA LEU A 450 -11.52 -38.08 -1.93
C LEU A 450 -11.82 -36.61 -1.61
N TRP A 451 -10.88 -35.70 -1.89
CA TRP A 451 -10.97 -34.30 -1.41
C TRP A 451 -10.66 -33.25 -2.47
N ARG A 452 -10.27 -33.62 -3.69
CA ARG A 452 -10.06 -32.66 -4.79
C ARG A 452 -11.33 -32.50 -5.62
N SER A 453 -11.81 -31.27 -5.79
CA SER A 453 -13.08 -30.97 -6.49
C SER A 453 -13.05 -31.13 -8.02
N SER A 454 -11.92 -31.47 -8.65
CA SER A 454 -11.88 -32.04 -10.01
C SER A 454 -10.50 -32.61 -10.38
N ALA A 455 -10.46 -33.57 -11.34
CA ALA A 455 -9.23 -34.15 -11.87
C ALA A 455 -8.32 -33.15 -12.64
N LEU A 456 -8.83 -31.96 -12.99
CA LEU A 456 -8.12 -30.90 -13.72
C LEU A 456 -7.93 -29.60 -12.89
N GLY A 457 -8.61 -29.47 -11.75
CA GLY A 457 -8.66 -28.24 -10.95
C GLY A 457 -7.62 -28.21 -9.84
N GLY A 458 -6.57 -27.41 -10.05
CA GLY A 458 -5.63 -27.03 -9.00
C GLY A 458 -4.22 -27.57 -9.23
N ARG A 459 -3.44 -26.87 -10.07
CA ARG A 459 -1.98 -27.06 -10.26
C ARG A 459 -1.13 -26.78 -9.00
N ARG A 460 -1.62 -27.05 -7.79
CA ARG A 460 -0.79 -27.15 -6.59
C ARG A 460 -0.44 -28.62 -6.38
N SER A 461 0.39 -29.17 -7.28
CA SER A 461 0.84 -30.56 -7.27
C SER A 461 1.56 -31.00 -6.00
N GLY A 462 1.88 -30.07 -5.08
CA GLY A 462 2.55 -30.35 -3.81
C GLY A 462 1.65 -30.57 -2.59
N MET A 463 0.34 -30.28 -2.67
CA MET A 463 -0.56 -30.39 -1.51
C MET A 463 -0.89 -31.84 -1.18
N ARG A 464 -0.58 -32.24 0.05
CA ARG A 464 -0.81 -33.58 0.60
C ARG A 464 -1.54 -33.46 1.93
N LEU A 465 -2.68 -34.14 2.04
CA LEU A 465 -3.50 -34.20 3.25
C LEU A 465 -3.16 -35.48 4.01
N TYR A 466 -2.85 -35.35 5.30
CA TYR A 466 -2.58 -36.48 6.19
C TYR A 466 -3.66 -36.57 7.27
N ASP A 467 -4.07 -37.80 7.56
CA ASP A 467 -4.93 -38.16 8.67
C ASP A 467 -4.07 -38.68 9.83
N LEU A 468 -4.09 -37.97 10.97
CA LEU A 468 -3.32 -38.29 12.17
C LEU A 468 -4.14 -39.07 13.21
N ARG A 469 -5.17 -39.82 12.79
CA ARG A 469 -5.98 -40.68 13.68
C ARG A 469 -5.09 -41.37 14.73
N PRO A 470 -5.37 -41.18 16.04
CA PRO A 470 -4.68 -41.97 17.06
C PRO A 470 -4.96 -43.45 16.78
N ALA A 471 -3.92 -44.29 16.87
CA ALA A 471 -4.09 -45.74 16.74
C ALA A 471 -5.20 -46.19 17.71
N PRO A 472 -6.07 -47.14 17.30
CA PRO A 472 -7.08 -47.66 18.22
C PRO A 472 -6.38 -48.14 19.49
N PRO A 473 -6.95 -47.93 20.69
CA PRO A 473 -6.34 -48.40 21.93
C PRO A 473 -6.09 -49.90 21.77
N THR A 474 -4.84 -50.31 21.93
CA THR A 474 -4.49 -51.73 21.98
C THR A 474 -5.33 -52.34 23.09
N ALA A 475 -6.22 -53.27 22.72
CA ALA A 475 -6.97 -54.05 23.69
C ALA A 475 -5.94 -54.72 24.61
N ARG A 476 -5.90 -54.30 25.87
CA ARG A 476 -5.14 -54.97 26.93
C ARG A 476 -5.98 -56.08 27.52
#